data_AF-A0A0U3A1A9-F1
#
_entry.id   AF-A0A0U3A1A9-F1
#
_cell.length_a   1.000
_cell.length_b   1.000
_cell.length_c   1.000
_cell.angle_alpha   90.00
_cell.angle_beta   90.00
_cell.angle_gamma   90.00
#
_symmetry.space_group_name_H-M   'P 1'
#
loop_
_entity.id
_entity.type
_entity.pdbx_description
1 polymer ?
#
loop_
_entity_poly.entity_id
_entity_poly.type
_entity_poly.pdbx_seq_one_letter_code
_entity_poly.pdbx_strand_id
1 'polypeptide(L)'
;MSYRAWRKELLEVVKHSLNHALAPFLPLFQEEASGEELLVPEYQLRFDWSNTQGALTGTSTFCPPVDELLNRYLAVLMESGFLDPPPAGSQQTRVGTPSITSYHNRKGLPPLL
;
A
#
# COMPACT_ATOMS: atom_id res chain seq x y z
N MET A 1 -16.01 -0.57 3.11
CA MET A 1 -16.37 0.45 2.10
C MET A 1 -15.70 0.06 0.79
N SER A 2 -16.35 0.21 -0.38
CA SER A 2 -15.70 -0.05 -1.68
C SER A 2 -14.94 1.18 -2.17
N TYR A 3 -13.97 0.99 -3.06
CA TYR A 3 -13.21 2.11 -3.65
C TYR A 3 -14.15 3.14 -4.32
N ARG A 4 -15.12 2.68 -5.11
CA ARG A 4 -16.15 3.56 -5.72
C ARG A 4 -16.94 4.35 -4.68
N ALA A 5 -17.34 3.73 -3.57
CA ALA A 5 -18.08 4.42 -2.51
C ALA A 5 -17.21 5.47 -1.81
N TRP A 6 -15.96 5.13 -1.49
CA TRP A 6 -14.97 6.04 -0.91
C TRP A 6 -14.67 7.23 -1.83
N ARG A 7 -14.43 6.99 -3.13
CA ARG A 7 -14.17 8.04 -4.12
C ARG A 7 -15.34 9.01 -4.23
N LYS A 8 -16.58 8.49 -4.23
CA LYS A 8 -17.77 9.33 -4.25
C LYS A 8 -17.79 10.28 -3.04
N GLU A 9 -17.51 9.77 -1.84
CA GLU A 9 -17.45 10.57 -0.62
C GLU A 9 -16.33 11.62 -0.67
N LEU A 10 -15.13 11.24 -1.14
CA LEU A 10 -14.02 12.17 -1.35
C LEU A 10 -14.41 13.35 -2.24
N LEU A 11 -15.06 13.07 -3.38
CA LEU A 11 -15.50 14.12 -4.30
C LEU A 11 -16.55 15.04 -3.67
N GLU A 12 -17.47 14.51 -2.87
CA GLU A 12 -18.43 15.33 -2.13
C GLU A 12 -17.74 16.22 -1.08
N VAL A 13 -16.76 15.71 -0.33
CA VAL A 13 -16.04 16.50 0.67
C VAL A 13 -15.24 17.64 0.01
N VAL A 14 -14.55 17.37 -1.10
CA VAL A 14 -13.72 18.38 -1.77
C VAL A 14 -14.55 19.44 -2.49
N LYS A 15 -15.71 19.11 -3.06
CA LYS A 15 -16.61 20.08 -3.71
C LYS A 15 -16.99 21.26 -2.83
N HIS A 16 -17.13 21.03 -1.52
CA HIS A 16 -17.57 22.05 -0.57
C HIS A 16 -16.42 22.87 0.03
N SER A 17 -15.16 22.61 -0.37
CA SER A 17 -13.99 23.35 0.12
C SER A 17 -12.93 23.47 -0.98
N LEU A 18 -12.88 24.63 -1.65
CA LEU A 18 -11.89 24.94 -2.68
C LEU A 18 -10.44 24.88 -2.17
N ASN A 19 -10.23 24.99 -0.85
CA ASN A 19 -8.93 24.89 -0.19
C ASN A 19 -8.71 23.53 0.49
N HIS A 20 -9.48 22.50 0.15
CA HIS A 20 -9.30 21.18 0.75
C HIS A 20 -7.92 20.60 0.36
N ALA A 21 -7.18 20.11 1.35
CA ALA A 21 -5.82 19.57 1.15
C ALA A 21 -5.75 18.43 0.11
N LEU A 22 -6.87 17.73 -0.10
CA LEU A 22 -6.99 16.64 -1.09
C LEU A 22 -7.29 17.10 -2.52
N ALA A 23 -7.67 18.36 -2.75
CA ALA A 23 -8.03 18.86 -4.07
C ALA A 23 -6.93 18.66 -5.14
N PRO A 24 -5.64 18.91 -4.85
CA PRO A 24 -4.56 18.68 -5.82
C PRO A 24 -4.36 17.21 -6.21
N PHE A 25 -4.84 16.27 -5.39
CA PHE A 25 -4.64 14.83 -5.58
C PHE A 25 -5.81 14.15 -6.31
N LEU A 26 -6.92 14.85 -6.56
CA LEU A 26 -8.08 14.27 -7.25
C LEU A 26 -7.75 13.55 -8.57
N PRO A 27 -6.83 14.04 -9.43
CA PRO A 27 -6.47 13.34 -10.66
C PRO A 27 -5.88 11.93 -10.44
N LEU A 28 -5.32 11.64 -9.26
CA LEU A 28 -4.79 10.31 -8.93
C LEU A 28 -5.90 9.29 -8.63
N PHE A 29 -7.09 9.76 -8.25
CA PHE A 29 -8.22 8.91 -7.89
C PHE A 29 -9.18 8.79 -9.06
N GLN A 30 -8.74 8.04 -10.08
CA GLN A 30 -9.53 7.83 -11.29
C GLN A 30 -10.77 6.98 -11.01
N GLU A 31 -11.82 7.18 -11.80
CA GLU A 31 -12.94 6.25 -11.79
C GLU A 31 -12.43 4.92 -12.32
N GLU A 32 -12.67 3.82 -11.59
CA GLU A 32 -12.42 2.49 -12.12
C GLU A 32 -13.16 2.41 -13.46
N ALA A 33 -12.42 2.28 -14.55
CA ALA A 33 -13.02 2.12 -15.86
C ALA A 33 -13.94 0.89 -15.78
N SER A 34 -15.23 1.09 -16.07
CA SER A 34 -16.20 0.01 -16.15
C SER A 34 -15.81 -0.89 -17.33
N GLY A 35 -15.03 -1.94 -17.04
CA GLY A 35 -14.56 -2.88 -18.05
C GLY A 35 -13.06 -3.09 -17.96
N GLU A 36 -12.67 -4.15 -17.25
CA GLU A 36 -11.56 -5.10 -17.48
C GLU A 36 -10.21 -4.73 -18.15
N GLU A 37 -9.94 -3.52 -18.68
CA GLU A 37 -8.88 -3.40 -19.70
C GLU A 37 -7.98 -2.15 -19.65
N LEU A 38 -8.04 -1.30 -18.61
CA LEU A 38 -7.16 -0.12 -18.52
C LEU A 38 -6.20 -0.07 -17.33
N LEU A 39 -6.19 -1.09 -16.49
CA LEU A 39 -5.18 -1.24 -15.47
C LEU A 39 -4.44 -2.53 -15.80
N VAL A 40 -3.19 -2.46 -16.25
CA VAL A 40 -2.25 -3.46 -15.73
C VAL A 40 -2.42 -3.29 -14.23
N PRO A 41 -3.00 -4.27 -13.52
CA PRO A 41 -3.33 -4.01 -12.15
C PRO A 41 -1.96 -3.88 -11.49
N GLU A 42 -1.62 -2.69 -10.99
CA GLU A 42 -0.33 -2.47 -10.33
C GLU A 42 -0.14 -3.49 -9.19
N TYR A 43 -1.26 -4.04 -8.68
CA TYR A 43 -1.35 -5.13 -7.72
C TYR A 43 -1.18 -6.56 -8.28
N GLN A 44 -1.15 -6.78 -9.59
CA GLN A 44 -0.96 -8.09 -10.23
C GLN A 44 0.43 -8.28 -10.84
N LEU A 45 1.24 -7.22 -10.96
CA LEU A 45 2.64 -7.35 -11.35
C LEU A 45 3.41 -8.02 -10.22
N ARG A 46 3.61 -9.34 -10.36
CA ARG A 46 4.48 -10.12 -9.48
C ARG A 46 5.89 -10.04 -10.02
N PHE A 47 6.71 -9.21 -9.38
CA PHE A 47 8.14 -9.17 -9.66
C PHE A 47 8.83 -10.35 -9.00
N ASP A 48 9.57 -11.14 -9.79
CA ASP A 48 10.54 -12.07 -9.24
C ASP A 48 11.78 -11.27 -8.80
N TRP A 49 12.27 -11.58 -7.60
CA TRP A 49 13.45 -10.93 -7.01
C TRP A 49 14.52 -11.96 -6.61
N SER A 50 14.39 -13.20 -7.07
CA SER A 50 15.31 -14.32 -6.79
C SER A 50 16.78 -13.98 -7.11
N ASN A 51 17.05 -13.36 -8.25
CA ASN A 51 18.40 -12.94 -8.64
C ASN A 51 18.99 -11.89 -7.68
N THR A 52 18.19 -10.91 -7.26
CA THR A 52 18.58 -9.90 -6.28
C THR A 52 18.88 -10.55 -4.93
N GLN A 53 18.03 -11.48 -4.49
CA GLN A 53 18.25 -12.23 -3.27
C GLN A 53 19.55 -13.04 -3.31
N GLY A 54 19.83 -13.71 -4.44
CA GLY A 54 21.06 -14.45 -4.66
C GLY A 54 22.30 -13.55 -4.59
N ALA A 55 22.27 -12.41 -5.28
CA ALA A 55 23.38 -11.46 -5.29
C ALA A 55 23.63 -10.79 -3.92
N LEU A 56 22.60 -10.62 -3.11
CA LEU A 56 22.72 -10.04 -1.75
C LEU A 56 23.03 -11.08 -0.67
N THR A 57 23.04 -12.37 -1.01
CA THR A 57 23.32 -13.44 -0.04
C THR A 57 24.73 -13.27 0.54
N GLY A 58 24.84 -13.26 1.87
CA GLY A 58 26.10 -13.05 2.58
C GLY A 58 26.39 -11.58 2.92
N THR A 59 25.54 -10.64 2.51
CA THR A 59 25.59 -9.24 2.94
C THR A 59 24.66 -9.00 4.14
N SER A 60 24.82 -7.84 4.79
CA SER A 60 23.87 -7.35 5.80
C SER A 60 22.73 -6.52 5.17
N THR A 61 22.56 -6.55 3.85
CA THR A 61 21.54 -5.78 3.15
C THR A 61 20.24 -6.58 3.07
N PHE A 62 19.16 -6.05 3.65
CA PHE A 62 17.83 -6.64 3.58
C PHE A 62 16.77 -5.55 3.40
N CYS A 63 15.66 -5.92 2.76
CA CYS A 63 14.48 -5.05 2.71
C CYS A 63 13.68 -5.23 4.01
N PRO A 64 13.47 -4.18 4.82
CA PRO A 64 12.71 -4.29 6.05
C PRO A 64 11.23 -4.60 5.75
N PRO A 65 10.53 -5.29 6.67
CA PRO A 65 9.08 -5.46 6.58
C PRO A 65 8.35 -4.12 6.56
N VAL A 66 7.27 -4.03 5.77
CA VAL A 66 6.48 -2.80 5.61
C VAL A 66 5.85 -2.33 6.93
N ASP A 67 5.41 -3.27 7.78
CA ASP A 67 4.70 -2.96 9.03
C ASP A 67 5.55 -2.13 10.00
N GLU A 68 6.85 -2.43 10.10
CA GLU A 68 7.78 -1.68 10.95
C GLU A 68 8.02 -0.27 10.40
N LEU A 69 8.09 -0.16 9.08
CA LEU A 69 8.35 1.10 8.38
C LEU A 69 7.16 2.06 8.46
N LEU A 70 5.94 1.55 8.34
CA LEU A 70 4.72 2.36 8.39
C LEU A 70 4.59 3.07 9.75
N ASN A 71 4.85 2.36 10.84
CA ASN A 71 4.85 2.95 12.19
C ASN A 71 5.88 4.06 12.31
N ARG A 72 7.08 3.87 11.74
CA ARG A 72 8.12 4.91 11.75
C ARG A 72 7.71 6.15 10.96
N TYR A 73 7.08 5.99 9.79
CA TYR A 73 6.62 7.11 8.99
C TYR A 73 5.54 7.91 9.71
N LEU A 74 4.54 7.24 10.29
CA LEU A 74 3.49 7.93 11.06
C LEU A 74 4.07 8.69 12.25
N ALA A 75 5.02 8.09 12.99
CA ALA A 75 5.70 8.76 14.09
C ALA A 75 6.40 10.05 13.65
N VAL A 76 7.20 9.99 12.57
CA VAL A 76 7.92 11.16 12.05
C VAL A 76 6.96 12.24 11.52
N LEU A 77 5.86 11.86 10.89
CA LEU A 77 4.86 12.82 10.41
C LEU A 77 4.13 13.51 11.57
N MET A 78 3.90 12.82 12.68
CA MET A 78 3.34 13.44 13.89
C MET A 78 4.37 14.35 14.59
N GLU A 79 5.61 13.87 14.77
CA GLU A 79 6.69 14.64 15.41
C GLU A 79 7.02 15.93 14.64
N SER A 80 6.90 15.92 13.31
CA SER A 80 7.10 17.11 12.47
C SER A 80 5.92 18.08 12.47
N GLY A 81 4.78 17.71 13.08
CA GLY A 81 3.54 18.50 13.07
C GLY A 81 2.79 18.46 11.74
N PHE A 82 3.14 17.54 10.82
CA PHE A 82 2.41 17.33 9.57
C PHE A 82 1.10 16.57 9.81
N LEU A 83 1.09 15.63 10.75
CA LEU A 83 -0.11 14.95 11.22
C LEU A 83 -0.39 15.30 12.67
N ASP A 84 -1.67 15.48 13.01
CA ASP A 84 -2.10 15.54 14.39
C ASP A 84 -1.95 14.17 15.06
N PRO A 85 -1.60 14.13 16.36
CA PRO A 85 -1.61 12.88 17.11
C PRO A 85 -3.03 12.30 17.18
N PRO A 86 -3.18 10.96 17.24
CA PRO A 86 -4.48 10.35 17.39
C PRO A 86 -5.14 10.81 18.70
N PRO A 87 -6.47 11.01 18.72
CA PRO A 87 -7.18 11.43 19.94
C PRO A 87 -7.00 10.40 21.05
N ALA A 88 -6.77 10.86 22.28
CA ALA A 88 -6.59 10.00 23.45
C ALA A 88 -7.84 9.13 23.68
N GLY A 89 -7.76 7.84 23.34
CA GLY A 89 -8.87 6.88 23.51
C GLY A 89 -9.07 5.89 22.37
N SER A 90 -8.39 6.05 21.23
CA SER A 90 -8.37 5.04 20.16
C SER A 90 -7.44 3.87 20.52
N GLN A 91 -7.90 3.00 21.43
CA GLN A 91 -7.26 1.70 21.61
C GLN A 91 -7.40 0.88 20.33
N GLN A 92 -6.28 0.36 19.84
CA GLN A 92 -6.23 -0.60 18.74
C GLN A 92 -7.10 -1.82 19.08
N THR A 93 -8.22 -1.97 18.40
CA THR A 93 -8.76 -3.30 18.16
C THR A 93 -7.66 -4.08 17.45
N ARG A 94 -7.12 -5.12 18.08
CA ARG A 94 -6.20 -6.07 17.45
C ARG A 94 -6.82 -6.52 16.12
N VAL A 95 -6.34 -5.98 15.01
CA VAL A 95 -6.58 -6.56 13.69
C VAL A 95 -5.91 -7.93 13.77
N GLY A 96 -6.72 -8.99 13.62
CA GLY A 96 -6.26 -10.36 13.72
C GLY A 96 -5.03 -10.58 12.85
N THR A 97 -4.13 -11.43 13.33
CA THR A 97 -2.92 -11.86 12.64
C THR A 97 -3.23 -12.15 11.17
N PRO A 98 -2.62 -11.46 10.19
CA PRO A 98 -2.72 -11.93 8.82
C PRO A 98 -2.09 -13.33 8.78
N SER A 99 -2.89 -14.33 8.45
CA SER A 99 -2.38 -15.65 8.09
C SER A 99 -1.47 -15.44 6.88
N ILE A 100 -0.16 -15.43 7.12
CA ILE A 100 0.84 -15.50 6.06
C ILE A 100 0.71 -16.92 5.49
N THR A 101 -0.17 -17.09 4.52
CA THR A 101 -0.19 -18.31 3.71
C THR A 101 1.09 -18.25 2.86
N SER A 102 2.11 -18.98 3.29
CA SER A 102 3.33 -19.16 2.52
C SER A 102 2.96 -19.75 1.14
N TYR A 103 3.08 -18.96 0.09
CA TYR A 103 3.00 -19.47 -1.29
C TYR A 103 4.29 -20.24 -1.60
N HIS A 104 4.41 -21.45 -1.09
CA HIS A 104 5.30 -22.45 -1.66
C HIS A 104 4.59 -23.12 -2.81
N ASN A 105 4.82 -22.64 -4.04
CA ASN A 105 4.54 -23.43 -5.22
C ASN A 105 5.88 -23.87 -5.83
N ARG A 106 6.32 -25.07 -5.43
CA ARG A 106 7.32 -25.81 -6.19
C ARG A 106 6.65 -26.31 -7.46
N LYS A 107 6.98 -25.70 -8.60
CA LYS A 107 7.01 -26.43 -9.86
C LYS A 107 8.30 -26.06 -10.57
N GLY A 108 9.18 -27.05 -10.69
CA GLY A 108 10.44 -26.92 -11.39
C GLY A 108 10.18 -26.52 -12.84
N LEU A 109 10.85 -25.45 -13.26
CA LEU A 109 10.98 -25.12 -14.67
C LEU A 109 12.17 -25.92 -15.22
N PRO A 110 12.04 -26.66 -16.33
CA PRO A 110 13.17 -27.36 -16.92
C PRO A 110 14.19 -26.35 -17.48
N PRO A 111 15.49 -26.71 -17.54
CA PRO A 111 16.52 -25.84 -18.08
C PRO A 111 16.26 -25.57 -19.57
N LEU A 112 16.38 -24.30 -19.96
CA LEU A 112 16.45 -23.94 -21.37
C LEU A 112 17.80 -24.45 -21.90
N LEU A 113 17.73 -25.37 -22.85
CA LEU A 113 18.86 -25.78 -23.70
C LEU A 113 19.30 -24.61 -24.58
#